data_AF-A0A8H5GZQ6-F1
#
_entry.id   AF-A0A8H5GZQ6-F1
#
_cell.length_a   1.000
_cell.length_b   1.000
_cell.length_c   1.000
_cell.angle_alpha   90.00
_cell.angle_beta   90.00
_cell.angle_gamma   90.00
#
_symmetry.space_group_name_H-M   'P 1'
#
loop_
_entity.id
_entity.type
_entity.pdbx_description
1 polymer ?
#
loop_
_entity_poly.entity_id
_entity_poly.type
_entity_poly.pdbx_seq_one_letter_code
_entity_poly.pdbx_strand_id
1 'polypeptide(L)'
;MSVDFLSQEHLIAIQRLRAEILEPCLDSLSSHVHTFVQWNKPVLDASGFPEESLLLVTGLLPLLLLLLPLLYFPRRTRPHIATLQSLSTFLIPAGARWPVSFIFSSTIREDKVILGLNSFVKDICTGQIELRKPEQLRSIFGRSLGMTSCSVIIRAGYSSRVSVLQWIASTFLNVPCSTAEIYATANRPNIQVSTALLPPLLSKDVNATLCLDFVPYSQIDIFVRKFIRSLPARKTASIEFTTIAPHVHFLRNTFILTAFPFLPRQYLNIDARPFQRASTPLFVSLARVTELLSSMSLQVSVKSIEQLSNEYAQTLLAREKNMLDNVPLRDAAIREWSLSGWREHRLMLAWEAALCSSGLLVRWKIVVQRR
;
A
#
# COMPACT_ATOMS: atom_id res chain seq x y z
N MET A 1 30.03 27.68 -0.51
CA MET A 1 30.62 26.47 0.08
C MET A 1 30.31 26.46 1.56
N SER A 2 29.23 25.80 1.97
CA SER A 2 29.04 25.25 3.32
C SER A 2 27.82 24.34 3.24
N VAL A 3 28.08 23.06 3.01
CA VAL A 3 27.13 21.98 3.25
C VAL A 3 27.60 21.30 4.53
N ASP A 4 26.66 20.71 5.27
CA ASP A 4 26.83 19.86 6.45
C ASP A 4 26.58 20.52 7.81
N PHE A 5 25.29 20.63 8.14
CA PHE A 5 24.80 20.32 9.50
C PHE A 5 23.49 19.54 9.37
N LEU A 6 23.60 18.21 9.30
CA LEU A 6 22.50 17.33 9.68
C LEU A 6 22.23 17.59 11.17
N SER A 7 21.07 18.17 11.49
CA SER A 7 20.71 18.45 12.88
C SER A 7 20.71 17.15 13.69
N GLN A 8 21.23 17.22 14.92
CA GLN A 8 21.31 16.12 15.89
C GLN A 8 19.94 15.40 16.08
N GLU A 9 18.84 16.11 15.82
CA GLU A 9 17.47 15.58 15.82
C GLU A 9 17.22 14.53 14.72
N HIS A 10 17.79 14.68 13.52
CA HIS A 10 17.66 13.68 12.45
C HIS A 10 18.42 12.39 12.81
N LEU A 11 19.56 12.51 13.49
CA LEU A 11 20.36 11.38 13.94
C LEU A 11 19.61 10.57 15.01
N ILE A 12 18.93 11.25 15.93
CA ILE A 12 18.08 10.62 16.95
C ILE A 12 16.85 9.95 16.31
N ALA A 13 16.23 10.58 15.32
CA ALA A 13 15.10 10.00 14.60
C ALA A 13 15.49 8.73 13.81
N ILE A 14 16.65 8.74 13.16
CA ILE A 14 17.21 7.57 12.47
C ILE A 14 17.54 6.45 13.47
N GLN A 15 18.12 6.77 14.63
CA GLN A 15 18.40 5.78 15.68
C GLN A 15 17.13 5.16 16.27
N ARG A 16 16.06 5.93 16.45
CA ARG A 16 14.75 5.41 16.90
C ARG A 16 14.06 4.55 15.85
N LEU A 17 14.07 4.97 14.58
CA LEU A 17 13.58 4.16 13.46
C LEU A 17 14.34 2.83 13.34
N ARG A 18 15.66 2.87 13.57
CA ARG A 18 16.49 1.67 13.67
C ARG A 18 16.03 0.78 14.81
N ALA A 19 15.83 1.28 16.02
CA ALA A 19 15.43 0.48 17.17
C ALA A 19 13.97 -0.03 17.14
N GLU A 20 13.03 0.73 16.58
CA GLU A 20 11.58 0.40 16.65
C GLU A 20 11.09 -0.44 15.46
N ILE A 21 11.70 -0.28 14.29
CA ILE A 21 11.24 -0.92 13.05
C ILE A 21 12.32 -1.84 12.50
N LEU A 22 13.55 -1.34 12.42
CA LEU A 22 14.64 -2.10 11.84
C LEU A 22 15.09 -3.23 12.77
N GLU A 23 15.25 -3.00 14.07
CA GLU A 23 15.69 -4.02 15.04
C GLU A 23 14.67 -5.13 15.22
N PRO A 24 13.34 -4.93 15.35
CA PRO A 24 12.41 -6.05 15.39
C PRO A 24 12.31 -6.81 14.06
N CYS A 25 12.48 -6.11 12.92
CA CYS A 25 12.59 -6.78 11.61
C CYS A 25 13.92 -7.54 11.47
N LEU A 26 15.02 -6.96 11.95
CA LEU A 26 16.35 -7.54 11.97
C LEU A 26 16.48 -8.60 13.04
N ASP A 27 15.68 -8.61 14.11
CA ASP A 27 15.62 -9.62 15.17
C ASP A 27 14.71 -10.76 14.74
N SER A 28 13.67 -10.48 13.96
CA SER A 28 12.92 -11.51 13.26
C SER A 28 13.79 -12.15 12.18
N LEU A 29 14.47 -11.36 11.34
CA LEU A 29 15.41 -11.85 10.34
C LEU A 29 16.64 -12.51 10.99
N SER A 30 17.19 -11.94 12.06
CA SER A 30 18.32 -12.46 12.85
C SER A 30 17.89 -13.69 13.60
N SER A 31 16.67 -13.79 14.14
CA SER A 31 16.18 -15.05 14.72
C SER A 31 16.09 -16.14 13.65
N HIS A 32 15.60 -15.83 12.44
CA HIS A 32 15.58 -16.81 11.35
C HIS A 32 16.98 -17.15 10.81
N VAL A 33 17.86 -16.15 10.70
CA VAL A 33 19.27 -16.29 10.27
C VAL A 33 20.10 -16.97 11.35
N HIS A 34 19.88 -16.71 12.62
CA HIS A 34 20.53 -17.32 13.78
C HIS A 34 20.03 -18.73 14.00
N THR A 35 18.73 -19.00 13.77
CA THR A 35 18.21 -20.38 13.73
C THR A 35 18.85 -21.14 12.58
N PHE A 36 18.95 -20.52 11.38
CA PHE A 36 19.63 -21.10 10.22
C PHE A 36 21.14 -21.29 10.44
N VAL A 37 21.82 -20.32 11.05
CA VAL A 37 23.25 -20.35 11.39
C VAL A 37 23.48 -21.38 12.48
N GLN A 38 22.64 -21.50 13.51
CA GLN A 38 22.73 -22.56 14.52
C GLN A 38 22.50 -23.95 13.90
N TRP A 39 21.58 -24.07 12.93
CA TRP A 39 21.34 -25.31 12.21
C TRP A 39 22.54 -25.75 11.36
N ASN A 40 23.30 -24.77 10.83
CA ASN A 40 24.48 -25.01 9.99
C ASN A 40 25.82 -24.84 10.73
N LYS A 41 25.79 -24.47 12.02
CA LYS A 41 26.95 -24.23 12.87
C LYS A 41 27.94 -25.41 12.91
N PRO A 42 27.50 -26.69 13.01
CA PRO A 42 28.44 -27.82 12.97
C PRO A 42 29.11 -28.01 11.59
N VAL A 43 28.54 -27.48 10.50
CA VAL A 43 29.14 -27.50 9.15
C VAL A 43 30.15 -26.34 8.99
N LEU A 44 29.85 -25.19 9.60
CA LEU A 44 30.71 -24.00 9.57
C LEU A 44 31.92 -24.13 10.48
N ASP A 45 31.76 -24.68 11.69
CA ASP A 45 32.85 -24.90 12.64
C ASP A 45 33.84 -25.98 12.15
N ALA A 46 33.40 -26.91 11.29
CA ALA A 46 34.25 -27.93 10.70
C ALA A 46 35.10 -27.45 9.51
N SER A 47 34.86 -26.24 8.98
CA SER A 47 35.42 -25.78 7.70
C SER A 47 36.34 -24.55 7.78
N GLY A 48 36.51 -23.92 8.94
CA GLY A 48 37.54 -22.90 9.16
C GLY A 48 37.42 -21.62 8.31
N PHE A 49 36.21 -21.13 8.06
CA PHE A 49 35.97 -19.97 7.19
C PHE A 49 36.24 -18.60 7.85
N PRO A 50 36.90 -17.64 7.15
CA PRO A 50 37.19 -16.28 7.65
C PRO A 50 35.98 -15.32 7.59
N GLU A 51 35.96 -14.28 8.45
CA GLU A 51 34.87 -13.29 8.62
C GLU A 51 34.42 -12.56 7.34
N GLU A 52 35.28 -12.43 6.33
CA GLU A 52 34.93 -11.85 5.02
C GLU A 52 33.81 -12.65 4.30
N SER A 53 33.66 -13.92 4.67
CA SER A 53 32.59 -14.80 4.18
C SER A 53 31.20 -14.40 4.72
N LEU A 54 31.12 -13.68 5.85
CA LEU A 54 29.84 -13.26 6.45
C LEU A 54 29.19 -12.12 5.64
N LEU A 55 29.98 -11.22 5.07
CA LEU A 55 29.52 -10.18 4.14
C LEU A 55 29.07 -10.78 2.81
N LEU A 56 29.79 -11.79 2.31
CA LEU A 56 29.37 -12.57 1.15
C LEU A 56 28.07 -13.32 1.43
N VAL A 57 27.90 -13.95 2.60
CA VAL A 57 26.66 -14.66 2.95
C VAL A 57 25.50 -13.68 3.17
N THR A 58 25.70 -12.53 3.82
CA THR A 58 24.63 -11.52 3.99
C THR A 58 24.26 -10.80 2.69
N GLY A 59 25.17 -10.70 1.71
CA GLY A 59 24.88 -10.19 0.37
C GLY A 59 24.33 -11.26 -0.60
N LEU A 60 24.83 -12.50 -0.54
CA LEU A 60 24.44 -13.61 -1.40
C LEU A 60 23.18 -14.31 -0.93
N LEU A 61 22.84 -14.32 0.37
CA LEU A 61 21.61 -14.94 0.85
C LEU A 61 20.36 -14.21 0.32
N PRO A 62 20.27 -12.87 0.30
CA PRO A 62 19.23 -12.15 -0.43
C PRO A 62 19.22 -12.48 -1.92
N LEU A 63 20.39 -12.61 -2.54
CA LEU A 63 20.54 -12.97 -3.96
C LEU A 63 20.08 -14.42 -4.24
N LEU A 64 20.38 -15.36 -3.34
CA LEU A 64 20.01 -16.76 -3.45
C LEU A 64 18.51 -16.94 -3.18
N LEU A 65 17.96 -16.21 -2.21
CA LEU A 65 16.50 -16.12 -1.97
C LEU A 65 15.78 -15.39 -3.12
N LEU A 66 16.48 -14.50 -3.86
CA LEU A 66 16.04 -13.92 -5.14
C LEU A 66 16.01 -14.96 -6.27
N LEU A 67 16.92 -15.93 -6.29
CA LEU A 67 17.09 -16.91 -7.37
C LEU A 67 16.31 -18.22 -7.15
N LEU A 68 16.09 -18.67 -5.91
CA LEU A 68 15.33 -19.87 -5.55
C LEU A 68 13.94 -20.00 -6.23
N PRO A 69 13.17 -18.92 -6.42
CA PRO A 69 11.88 -18.98 -7.13
C PRO A 69 12.00 -19.24 -8.64
N LEU A 70 13.13 -18.91 -9.27
CA LEU A 70 13.38 -19.22 -10.69
C LEU A 70 13.53 -20.74 -10.92
N LEU A 71 13.88 -21.48 -9.87
CA LEU A 71 13.97 -22.94 -9.91
C LEU A 71 12.62 -23.62 -9.65
N TYR A 72 11.63 -22.89 -9.14
CA TYR A 72 10.30 -23.42 -8.80
C TYR A 72 9.24 -22.91 -9.77
N PHE A 73 9.33 -23.35 -11.03
CA PHE A 73 8.22 -23.17 -11.98
C PHE A 73 7.14 -24.20 -11.70
N PRO A 74 5.96 -23.81 -11.18
CA PRO A 74 4.86 -24.75 -11.01
C PRO A 74 4.47 -25.31 -12.38
N ARG A 75 4.27 -26.63 -12.46
CA ARG A 75 3.74 -27.30 -13.65
C ARG A 75 2.39 -26.68 -13.99
N ARG A 76 2.28 -26.15 -15.21
CA ARG A 76 1.08 -25.49 -15.73
C ARG A 76 0.05 -26.54 -16.11
N THR A 77 -1.13 -26.50 -15.50
CA THR A 77 -2.29 -27.31 -15.90
C THR A 77 -3.30 -26.43 -16.64
N ARG A 78 -4.00 -27.01 -17.62
CA ARG A 78 -5.09 -26.28 -18.32
C ARG A 78 -6.27 -26.15 -17.35
N PRO A 79 -6.91 -24.97 -17.24
CA PRO A 79 -8.05 -24.82 -16.35
C PRO A 79 -9.26 -25.60 -16.85
N HIS A 80 -10.01 -26.18 -15.92
CA HIS A 80 -11.24 -26.90 -16.21
C HIS A 80 -12.36 -25.90 -16.58
N ILE A 81 -13.35 -26.32 -17.39
CA ILE A 81 -14.47 -25.46 -17.82
C ILE A 81 -15.21 -24.85 -16.62
N ALA A 82 -15.40 -25.63 -15.56
CA ALA A 82 -16.02 -25.18 -14.31
C ALA A 82 -15.27 -24.00 -13.67
N THR A 83 -13.94 -23.96 -13.77
CA THR A 83 -13.12 -22.86 -13.26
C THR A 83 -13.38 -21.57 -14.03
N LEU A 84 -13.48 -21.64 -15.35
CA LEU A 84 -13.80 -20.47 -16.18
C LEU A 84 -15.21 -19.95 -15.91
N GLN A 85 -16.16 -20.85 -15.62
CA GLN A 85 -17.50 -20.47 -15.19
C GLN A 85 -17.47 -19.72 -13.85
N SER A 86 -16.77 -20.23 -12.84
CA SER A 86 -16.60 -19.53 -11.56
C SER A 86 -15.82 -18.22 -11.68
N LEU A 87 -14.93 -18.10 -12.67
CA LEU A 87 -14.25 -16.84 -12.96
C LEU A 87 -15.18 -15.80 -13.62
N SER A 88 -16.09 -16.26 -14.49
CA SER A 88 -17.00 -15.39 -15.24
C SER A 88 -18.06 -14.67 -14.39
N THR A 89 -18.25 -15.12 -13.15
CA THR A 89 -19.18 -14.51 -12.20
C THR A 89 -18.65 -13.19 -11.61
N PHE A 90 -17.33 -13.01 -11.59
CA PHE A 90 -16.67 -11.80 -11.07
C PHE A 90 -15.81 -11.08 -12.10
N LEU A 91 -15.34 -11.77 -13.15
CA LEU A 91 -14.61 -11.18 -14.28
C LEU A 91 -15.38 -11.28 -15.58
N ILE A 92 -15.15 -10.29 -16.41
CA ILE A 92 -15.63 -10.25 -17.79
C ILE A 92 -14.38 -10.18 -18.69
N PRO A 93 -14.14 -11.16 -19.57
CA PRO A 93 -13.13 -10.98 -20.61
C PRO A 93 -13.61 -9.88 -21.58
N ALA A 94 -12.74 -8.93 -21.90
CA ALA A 94 -13.11 -7.83 -22.80
C ALA A 94 -13.26 -8.30 -24.27
N GLY A 95 -12.61 -9.41 -24.63
CA GLY A 95 -12.76 -10.07 -25.92
C GLY A 95 -13.55 -11.38 -25.84
N ALA A 96 -13.80 -12.00 -26.99
CA ALA A 96 -14.50 -13.29 -27.08
C ALA A 96 -13.76 -14.47 -26.43
N ARG A 97 -12.49 -14.27 -26.01
CA ARG A 97 -11.64 -15.30 -25.40
C ARG A 97 -10.96 -14.75 -24.16
N TRP A 98 -10.80 -15.61 -23.16
CA TRP A 98 -9.99 -15.33 -21.99
C TRP A 98 -8.52 -15.12 -22.37
N PRO A 99 -7.80 -14.18 -21.73
CA PRO A 99 -6.40 -13.97 -22.01
C PRO A 99 -5.58 -15.21 -21.68
N VAL A 100 -4.70 -15.58 -22.61
CA VAL A 100 -3.86 -16.78 -22.48
C VAL A 100 -2.93 -16.67 -21.27
N SER A 101 -2.40 -15.47 -21.01
CA SER A 101 -1.63 -15.12 -19.80
C SER A 101 -2.41 -15.42 -18.52
N PHE A 102 -3.69 -15.07 -18.49
CA PHE A 102 -4.58 -15.22 -17.34
C PHE A 102 -4.85 -16.71 -17.05
N ILE A 103 -5.21 -17.46 -18.09
CA ILE A 103 -5.42 -18.91 -18.04
C ILE A 103 -4.20 -19.63 -17.47
N PHE A 104 -3.00 -19.34 -18.00
CA PHE A 104 -1.77 -20.02 -17.58
C PHE A 104 -1.22 -19.55 -16.23
N SER A 105 -1.58 -18.35 -15.79
CA SER A 105 -1.20 -17.86 -14.46
C SER A 105 -2.11 -18.41 -13.37
N SER A 106 -3.31 -18.89 -13.74
CA SER A 106 -4.23 -19.49 -12.79
C SER A 106 -3.79 -20.92 -12.45
N THR A 107 -3.49 -21.17 -11.17
CA THR A 107 -3.26 -22.54 -10.69
C THR A 107 -4.52 -23.01 -9.98
N ILE A 108 -5.05 -24.17 -10.41
CA ILE A 108 -6.14 -24.84 -9.72
C ILE A 108 -5.53 -25.82 -8.73
N ARG A 109 -5.90 -25.68 -7.45
CA ARG A 109 -5.52 -26.62 -6.40
C ARG A 109 -6.67 -26.74 -5.41
N GLU A 110 -7.16 -27.97 -5.18
CA GLU A 110 -8.09 -28.27 -4.07
C GLU A 110 -9.27 -27.28 -4.00
N ASP A 111 -9.98 -27.09 -5.12
CA ASP A 111 -11.12 -26.16 -5.24
C ASP A 111 -10.78 -24.68 -5.08
N LYS A 112 -9.54 -24.29 -5.38
CA LYS A 112 -9.10 -22.89 -5.34
C LYS A 112 -8.55 -22.45 -6.69
N VAL A 113 -9.00 -21.28 -7.16
CA VAL A 113 -8.39 -20.55 -8.28
C VAL A 113 -7.41 -19.55 -7.72
N ILE A 114 -6.12 -19.74 -8.01
CA ILE A 114 -5.08 -18.82 -7.55
C ILE A 114 -4.74 -17.87 -8.68
N LEU A 115 -5.04 -16.58 -8.51
CA LEU A 115 -4.69 -15.52 -9.45
C LEU A 115 -3.35 -14.88 -9.04
N GLY A 116 -2.41 -14.77 -9.98
CA GLY A 116 -1.19 -14.00 -9.75
C GLY A 116 -1.51 -12.50 -9.66
N LEU A 117 -1.06 -11.81 -8.60
CA LEU A 117 -1.32 -10.38 -8.40
C LEU A 117 -0.90 -9.52 -9.60
N ASN A 118 0.34 -9.70 -10.09
CA ASN A 118 0.87 -8.88 -11.18
C ASN A 118 0.12 -9.10 -12.51
N SER A 119 -0.19 -10.36 -12.85
CA SER A 119 -0.94 -10.66 -14.08
C SER A 119 -2.38 -10.17 -13.97
N PHE A 120 -3.04 -10.38 -12.82
CA PHE A 120 -4.38 -9.88 -12.57
C PHE A 120 -4.49 -8.36 -12.76
N VAL A 121 -3.59 -7.60 -12.14
CA VAL A 121 -3.57 -6.14 -12.26
C VAL A 121 -3.25 -5.71 -13.70
N LYS A 122 -2.22 -6.31 -14.31
CA LYS A 122 -1.84 -6.01 -15.70
C LYS A 122 -2.99 -6.26 -16.67
N ASP A 123 -3.66 -7.40 -16.56
CA ASP A 123 -4.75 -7.79 -17.46
C ASP A 123 -5.97 -6.84 -17.28
N ILE A 124 -6.23 -6.34 -16.07
CA ILE A 124 -7.25 -5.28 -15.84
C ILE A 124 -6.82 -3.95 -16.45
N CYS A 125 -5.59 -3.48 -16.16
CA CYS A 125 -5.10 -2.19 -16.64
C CYS A 125 -5.03 -2.14 -18.17
N THR A 126 -4.64 -3.23 -18.81
CA THR A 126 -4.61 -3.35 -20.28
C THR A 126 -5.99 -3.59 -20.89
N GLY A 127 -7.03 -3.77 -20.09
CA GLY A 127 -8.40 -4.01 -20.54
C GLY A 127 -8.60 -5.37 -21.20
N GLN A 128 -7.82 -6.37 -20.81
CA GLN A 128 -8.00 -7.75 -21.25
C GLN A 128 -9.11 -8.44 -20.44
N ILE A 129 -9.26 -8.05 -19.18
CA ILE A 129 -10.35 -8.45 -18.29
C ILE A 129 -10.90 -7.22 -17.57
N GLU A 130 -12.15 -7.30 -17.14
CA GLU A 130 -12.82 -6.28 -16.35
C GLU A 130 -13.50 -6.91 -15.13
N LEU A 131 -13.62 -6.14 -14.05
CA LEU A 131 -14.38 -6.55 -12.88
C LEU A 131 -15.86 -6.35 -13.16
N ARG A 132 -16.67 -7.41 -13.02
CA ARG A 132 -18.13 -7.31 -13.18
C ARG A 132 -18.75 -6.44 -12.09
N LYS A 133 -18.28 -6.61 -10.85
CA LYS A 133 -18.75 -5.94 -9.64
C LYS A 133 -17.57 -5.65 -8.72
N PRO A 134 -17.03 -4.43 -8.71
CA PRO A 134 -15.86 -4.08 -7.91
C PRO A 134 -16.00 -4.42 -6.41
N GLU A 135 -17.20 -4.34 -5.87
CA GLU A 135 -17.53 -4.71 -4.48
C GLU A 135 -17.25 -6.18 -4.13
N GLN A 136 -17.20 -7.09 -5.12
CA GLN A 136 -16.89 -8.51 -4.90
C GLN A 136 -15.42 -8.74 -4.50
N LEU A 137 -14.52 -7.77 -4.75
CA LEU A 137 -13.15 -7.82 -4.25
C LEU A 137 -13.11 -7.98 -2.72
N ARG A 138 -14.11 -7.43 -2.00
CA ARG A 138 -14.23 -7.60 -0.54
C ARG A 138 -14.25 -9.07 -0.16
N SER A 139 -15.04 -9.89 -0.87
CA SER A 139 -15.18 -11.31 -0.59
C SER A 139 -13.93 -12.10 -0.94
N ILE A 140 -13.18 -11.66 -1.96
CA ILE A 140 -11.88 -12.25 -2.32
C ILE A 140 -10.86 -12.00 -1.21
N PHE A 141 -10.78 -10.77 -0.68
CA PHE A 141 -9.85 -10.45 0.41
C PHE A 141 -10.28 -11.02 1.76
N GLY A 142 -11.59 -11.03 2.04
CA GLY A 142 -12.18 -11.65 3.22
C GLY A 142 -12.16 -13.18 3.22
N ARG A 143 -11.64 -13.82 2.16
CA ARG A 143 -11.63 -15.28 1.96
C ARG A 143 -13.02 -15.93 2.06
N SER A 144 -14.07 -15.15 1.85
CA SER A 144 -15.46 -15.55 2.01
C SER A 144 -16.16 -15.78 0.67
N LEU A 145 -15.48 -15.55 -0.46
CA LEU A 145 -16.03 -15.84 -1.79
C LEU A 145 -16.04 -17.35 -2.05
N GLY A 146 -17.00 -18.06 -1.46
CA GLY A 146 -17.39 -19.41 -1.85
C GLY A 146 -18.43 -19.31 -2.97
N MET A 147 -18.00 -19.20 -4.22
CA MET A 147 -18.95 -19.31 -5.35
C MET A 147 -19.08 -20.78 -5.73
N THR A 148 -20.21 -21.39 -5.34
CA THR A 148 -20.83 -22.66 -5.81
C THR A 148 -19.99 -23.93 -5.94
N SER A 149 -18.66 -23.87 -5.91
CA SER A 149 -17.71 -25.00 -5.89
C SER A 149 -16.23 -24.57 -5.82
N CYS A 150 -15.88 -23.28 -5.99
CA CYS A 150 -14.47 -22.86 -6.06
C CYS A 150 -14.20 -21.51 -5.39
N SER A 151 -13.13 -21.42 -4.59
CA SER A 151 -12.69 -20.18 -3.95
C SER A 151 -11.61 -19.47 -4.77
N VAL A 152 -11.73 -18.15 -4.93
CA VAL A 152 -10.77 -17.35 -5.70
C VAL A 152 -9.82 -16.65 -4.73
N ILE A 153 -8.51 -16.79 -4.96
CA ILE A 153 -7.48 -16.19 -4.12
C ILE A 153 -6.49 -15.42 -4.99
N ILE A 154 -6.22 -14.17 -4.64
CA ILE A 154 -5.12 -13.42 -5.25
C ILE A 154 -3.84 -13.69 -4.46
N ARG A 155 -2.82 -14.18 -5.15
CA ARG A 155 -1.50 -14.48 -4.59
C ARG A 155 -0.48 -13.48 -5.09
N ALA A 156 0.13 -12.77 -4.15
CA ALA A 156 1.31 -11.96 -4.38
C ALA A 156 2.49 -12.85 -4.73
N GLY A 157 2.94 -12.71 -5.99
CA GLY A 157 4.15 -13.37 -6.47
C GLY A 157 5.41 -12.75 -5.87
N TYR A 158 6.54 -13.37 -6.18
CA TYR A 158 7.84 -12.92 -5.73
C TYR A 158 8.16 -11.49 -6.21
N SER A 159 7.94 -11.22 -7.50
CA SER A 159 8.16 -9.88 -8.07
C SER A 159 7.38 -8.79 -7.32
N SER A 160 6.11 -9.01 -6.95
CA SER A 160 5.33 -8.03 -6.19
C SER A 160 5.93 -7.77 -4.81
N ARG A 161 6.45 -8.81 -4.14
CA ARG A 161 7.11 -8.68 -2.83
C ARG A 161 8.37 -7.85 -2.91
N VAL A 162 9.21 -8.11 -3.92
CA VAL A 162 10.42 -7.32 -4.17
C VAL A 162 10.07 -5.87 -4.47
N SER A 163 9.06 -5.61 -5.31
CA SER A 163 8.62 -4.23 -5.60
C SER A 163 8.16 -3.50 -4.34
N VAL A 164 7.38 -4.15 -3.46
CA VAL A 164 6.95 -3.56 -2.18
C VAL A 164 8.15 -3.28 -1.27
N LEU A 165 9.07 -4.23 -1.14
CA LEU A 165 10.27 -4.07 -0.32
C LEU A 165 11.18 -2.95 -0.83
N GLN A 166 11.43 -2.91 -2.14
CA GLN A 166 12.23 -1.88 -2.78
C GLN A 166 11.60 -0.50 -2.55
N TRP A 167 10.28 -0.39 -2.70
CA TRP A 167 9.57 0.86 -2.44
C TRP A 167 9.67 1.29 -0.96
N ILE A 168 9.42 0.36 -0.03
CA ILE A 168 9.57 0.61 1.41
C ILE A 168 10.98 1.09 1.72
N ALA A 169 12.00 0.36 1.28
CA ALA A 169 13.40 0.70 1.47
C ALA A 169 13.72 2.08 0.88
N SER A 170 13.26 2.35 -0.34
CA SER A 170 13.46 3.66 -0.98
C SER A 170 12.82 4.80 -0.19
N THR A 171 11.70 4.55 0.51
CA THR A 171 11.02 5.59 1.31
C THR A 171 11.78 5.91 2.61
N PHE A 172 12.50 4.94 3.17
CA PHE A 172 13.32 5.13 4.37
C PHE A 172 14.73 5.64 4.06
N LEU A 173 15.32 5.21 2.95
CA LEU A 173 16.67 5.59 2.54
C LEU A 173 16.70 6.96 1.85
N ASN A 174 15.67 7.29 1.07
CA ASN A 174 15.58 8.61 0.47
C ASN A 174 15.00 9.56 1.51
N VAL A 175 15.87 10.21 2.28
CA VAL A 175 15.51 11.39 3.07
C VAL A 175 14.98 12.44 2.10
N PRO A 176 13.71 12.84 2.13
CA PRO A 176 13.23 13.86 1.22
C PRO A 176 13.89 15.18 1.60
N CYS A 177 14.88 15.58 0.80
CA CYS A 177 15.44 16.91 0.84
C CYS A 177 14.41 17.85 0.21
N SER A 178 13.84 18.74 1.03
CA SER A 178 12.86 19.79 0.71
C SER A 178 11.39 19.45 0.99
N THR A 179 10.95 19.88 2.18
CA THR A 179 9.55 19.97 2.61
C THR A 179 8.72 20.98 1.80
N ALA A 180 9.33 21.77 0.89
CA ALA A 180 8.68 22.85 0.17
C ALA A 180 7.71 22.38 -0.94
N GLU A 181 7.96 21.24 -1.58
CA GLU A 181 7.14 20.79 -2.72
C GLU A 181 5.79 20.18 -2.31
N ILE A 182 5.74 19.48 -1.18
CA ILE A 182 4.52 18.84 -0.66
C ILE A 182 3.49 19.91 -0.20
N TYR A 183 3.96 21.01 0.40
CA TYR A 183 3.08 22.15 0.74
C TYR A 183 2.70 22.98 -0.49
N ALA A 184 3.56 23.08 -1.50
CA ALA A 184 3.25 23.81 -2.73
C ALA A 184 2.15 23.13 -3.56
N THR A 185 2.00 21.80 -3.48
CA THR A 185 0.88 21.09 -4.14
C THR A 185 -0.44 21.21 -3.38
N ALA A 186 -0.42 21.23 -2.04
CA ALA A 186 -1.62 21.41 -1.23
C ALA A 186 -2.20 22.83 -1.25
N ASN A 187 -1.35 23.86 -1.46
CA ASN A 187 -1.73 25.28 -1.42
C ASN A 187 -1.60 26.01 -2.77
N ARG A 188 -1.40 25.33 -3.90
CA ARG A 188 -1.49 25.98 -5.23
C ARG A 188 -2.95 26.05 -5.67
N PRO A 189 -3.59 27.22 -5.68
CA PRO A 189 -4.97 27.37 -6.17
C PRO A 189 -5.12 27.17 -7.69
N ASN A 190 -4.02 26.94 -8.42
CA ASN A 190 -3.98 27.02 -9.89
C ASN A 190 -3.63 25.71 -10.60
N ILE A 191 -3.43 24.60 -9.89
CA ILE A 191 -3.40 23.28 -10.54
C ILE A 191 -4.86 22.81 -10.59
N GLN A 192 -5.55 23.05 -11.71
CA GLN A 192 -6.88 22.51 -12.02
C GLN A 192 -6.85 20.99 -12.25
N VAL A 193 -5.99 20.26 -11.53
CA VAL A 193 -6.22 18.84 -11.33
C VAL A 193 -7.50 18.78 -10.51
N SER A 194 -8.57 18.35 -11.17
CA SER A 194 -9.88 18.22 -10.52
C SER A 194 -9.68 17.45 -9.23
N THR A 195 -10.03 18.05 -8.09
CA THR A 195 -10.13 17.36 -6.79
C THR A 195 -10.99 16.09 -6.90
N ALA A 196 -11.84 16.02 -7.93
CA ALA A 196 -12.54 14.82 -8.42
C ALA A 196 -11.64 13.66 -8.89
N LEU A 197 -10.31 13.80 -8.90
CA LEU A 197 -9.33 12.73 -9.18
C LEU A 197 -8.50 12.27 -7.96
N LEU A 198 -8.37 13.08 -6.91
CA LEU A 198 -7.68 12.71 -5.65
C LEU A 198 -8.53 11.85 -4.73
N PRO A 199 -8.01 10.79 -4.08
CA PRO A 199 -8.76 10.00 -3.09
C PRO A 199 -9.62 10.88 -2.17
N PRO A 200 -10.90 10.52 -1.95
CA PRO A 200 -11.81 11.39 -1.24
C PRO A 200 -11.28 11.62 0.18
N LEU A 201 -11.02 12.89 0.51
CA LEU A 201 -11.02 13.30 1.91
C LEU A 201 -12.49 13.20 2.34
N LEU A 202 -12.78 12.38 3.36
CA LEU A 202 -14.15 12.10 3.79
C LEU A 202 -14.84 13.37 4.31
N SER A 203 -14.05 14.30 4.82
CA SER A 203 -14.49 15.59 5.28
C SER A 203 -14.82 16.53 4.11
N LYS A 204 -16.12 16.67 3.81
CA LYS A 204 -16.66 17.88 3.15
C LYS A 204 -16.80 19.05 4.14
N ASP A 205 -16.40 18.87 5.40
CA ASP A 205 -16.51 19.93 6.40
C ASP A 205 -15.64 21.12 5.99
N VAL A 206 -16.13 22.33 6.29
CA VAL A 206 -15.42 23.62 6.11
C VAL A 206 -14.12 23.70 6.95
N ASN A 207 -13.86 22.69 7.78
CA ASN A 207 -12.72 22.62 8.66
C ASN A 207 -11.48 22.07 7.95
N ALA A 208 -10.30 22.53 8.38
CA ALA A 208 -9.04 22.04 7.86
C ALA A 208 -8.88 20.53 8.14
N THR A 209 -8.56 19.75 7.11
CA THR A 209 -8.30 18.32 7.19
C THR A 209 -6.86 18.02 6.78
N LEU A 210 -6.12 17.30 7.62
CA LEU A 210 -4.79 16.77 7.33
C LEU A 210 -4.89 15.26 7.06
N CYS A 211 -4.53 14.81 5.86
CA CYS A 211 -4.46 13.39 5.53
C CYS A 211 -3.03 12.87 5.56
N LEU A 212 -2.70 11.96 6.50
CA LEU A 212 -1.33 11.47 6.65
C LEU A 212 -0.92 10.43 5.60
N ASP A 213 -1.86 9.89 4.82
CA ASP A 213 -1.57 8.91 3.75
C ASP A 213 -0.68 9.49 2.64
N PHE A 214 -0.57 10.81 2.56
CA PHE A 214 0.28 11.55 1.61
C PHE A 214 1.55 12.11 2.25
N VAL A 215 1.71 11.97 3.56
CA VAL A 215 2.88 12.47 4.29
C VAL A 215 3.88 11.32 4.44
N PRO A 216 5.16 11.46 4.08
CA PRO A 216 6.16 10.43 4.34
C PRO A 216 6.24 10.06 5.83
N TYR A 217 6.41 8.77 6.14
CA TYR A 217 6.34 8.28 7.52
C TYR A 217 7.33 9.00 8.46
N SER A 218 8.55 9.23 7.99
CA SER A 218 9.60 9.94 8.71
C SER A 218 9.28 11.41 9.01
N GLN A 219 8.26 11.99 8.36
CA GLN A 219 7.89 13.40 8.47
C GLN A 219 6.55 13.62 9.20
N ILE A 220 5.86 12.56 9.67
CA ILE A 220 4.56 12.67 10.34
C ILE A 220 4.62 13.66 11.51
N ASP A 221 5.62 13.52 12.40
CA ASP A 221 5.80 14.39 13.57
C ASP A 221 5.89 15.87 13.19
N ILE A 222 6.71 16.18 12.17
CA ILE A 222 6.94 17.54 11.69
C ILE A 222 5.64 18.12 11.10
N PHE A 223 4.96 17.35 10.25
CA PHE A 223 3.74 17.80 9.57
C PHE A 223 2.58 17.98 10.53
N VAL A 224 2.34 17.04 11.44
CA VAL A 224 1.28 17.16 12.45
C VAL A 224 1.54 18.37 13.35
N ARG A 225 2.77 18.56 13.84
CA ARG A 225 3.12 19.74 14.66
C ARG A 225 2.90 21.05 13.92
N LYS A 226 3.35 21.13 12.65
CA LYS A 226 3.18 22.31 11.81
C LYS A 226 1.69 22.59 11.52
N PHE A 227 0.92 21.55 11.23
CA PHE A 227 -0.52 21.65 11.02
C PHE A 227 -1.23 22.21 12.25
N ILE A 228 -1.01 21.62 13.43
CA ILE A 228 -1.62 22.13 14.68
C ILE A 228 -1.24 23.59 14.96
N ARG A 229 0.02 23.96 14.75
CA ARG A 229 0.49 25.35 14.92
C ARG A 229 -0.11 26.33 13.90
N SER A 230 -0.60 25.85 12.77
CA SER A 230 -1.24 26.68 11.75
C SER A 230 -2.73 26.94 12.01
N LEU A 231 -3.38 26.13 12.85
CA LEU A 231 -4.81 26.29 13.15
C LEU A 231 -5.06 27.55 13.99
N PRO A 232 -6.12 28.33 13.79
CA PRO A 232 -6.47 29.41 14.72
C PRO A 232 -6.86 28.86 16.10
N ALA A 233 -6.70 29.66 17.16
CA ALA A 233 -7.11 29.27 18.51
C ALA A 233 -8.60 28.90 18.55
N ARG A 234 -8.96 27.87 19.32
CA ARG A 234 -10.30 27.30 19.47
C ARG A 234 -10.93 26.71 18.19
N LYS A 235 -10.22 26.67 17.06
CA LYS A 235 -10.72 26.01 15.84
C LYS A 235 -10.50 24.51 15.89
N THR A 236 -11.47 23.79 15.34
CA THR A 236 -11.42 22.34 15.15
C THR A 236 -10.85 21.99 13.78
N ALA A 237 -10.13 20.88 13.74
CA ALA A 237 -9.57 20.30 12.53
C ALA A 237 -9.63 18.78 12.63
N SER A 238 -9.57 18.10 11.48
CA SER A 238 -9.48 16.64 11.43
C SER A 238 -8.10 16.19 10.96
N ILE A 239 -7.59 15.13 11.58
CA ILE A 239 -6.43 14.38 11.11
C ILE A 239 -6.95 13.01 10.70
N GLU A 240 -6.82 12.67 9.42
CA GLU A 240 -7.25 11.39 8.89
C GLU A 240 -6.06 10.58 8.39
N PHE A 241 -6.11 9.27 8.59
CA PHE A 241 -5.07 8.36 8.11
C PHE A 241 -5.56 6.93 8.06
N THR A 242 -4.90 6.14 7.22
CA THR A 242 -5.15 4.71 7.06
C THR A 242 -4.06 3.93 7.80
N THR A 243 -4.41 2.81 8.40
CA THR A 243 -3.46 1.87 9.02
C THR A 243 -3.71 0.46 8.52
N ILE A 244 -2.68 -0.37 8.51
CA ILE A 244 -2.84 -1.82 8.38
C ILE A 244 -3.51 -2.37 9.65
N ALA A 245 -4.37 -3.39 9.50
CA ALA A 245 -4.98 -4.06 10.65
C ALA A 245 -3.95 -4.88 11.45
N PRO A 246 -4.04 -4.95 12.80
CA PRO A 246 -3.01 -5.58 13.64
C PRO A 246 -2.70 -7.06 13.33
N HIS A 247 -3.64 -7.79 12.74
CA HIS A 247 -3.48 -9.21 12.38
C HIS A 247 -2.77 -9.43 11.03
N VAL A 248 -2.47 -8.38 10.28
CA VAL A 248 -1.78 -8.46 9.00
C VAL A 248 -0.27 -8.42 9.24
N HIS A 249 0.38 -9.57 9.14
CA HIS A 249 1.82 -9.68 9.37
C HIS A 249 2.65 -9.24 8.17
N PHE A 250 3.78 -8.58 8.47
CA PHE A 250 4.76 -8.10 7.50
C PHE A 250 5.14 -9.18 6.46
N LEU A 251 5.19 -8.78 5.20
CA LEU A 251 5.49 -9.62 4.02
C LEU A 251 4.63 -10.87 3.83
N ARG A 252 3.58 -11.11 4.62
CA ARG A 252 2.60 -12.13 4.26
C ARG A 252 1.83 -11.70 3.01
N ASN A 253 1.13 -12.65 2.39
CA ASN A 253 0.34 -12.37 1.20
C ASN A 253 -0.63 -11.19 1.42
N THR A 254 -1.32 -11.16 2.57
CA THR A 254 -2.23 -10.09 2.95
C THR A 254 -1.53 -8.73 3.06
N PHE A 255 -0.33 -8.67 3.63
CA PHE A 255 0.46 -7.43 3.70
C PHE A 255 0.81 -6.88 2.31
N ILE A 256 1.20 -7.76 1.38
CA ILE A 256 1.51 -7.33 0.01
C ILE A 256 0.24 -6.83 -0.71
N LEU A 257 -0.89 -7.51 -0.51
CA LEU A 257 -2.17 -7.06 -1.07
C LEU A 257 -2.60 -5.71 -0.46
N THR A 258 -2.33 -5.46 0.82
CA THR A 258 -2.63 -4.18 1.48
C THR A 258 -1.69 -3.06 1.07
N ALA A 259 -0.43 -3.36 0.76
CA ALA A 259 0.53 -2.36 0.28
C ALA A 259 0.21 -1.87 -1.15
N PHE A 260 -0.45 -2.71 -1.95
CA PHE A 260 -0.59 -2.49 -3.38
C PHE A 260 -1.26 -1.16 -3.78
N PRO A 261 -2.37 -0.70 -3.14
CA PRO A 261 -2.98 0.59 -3.48
C PRO A 261 -2.09 1.81 -3.27
N PHE A 262 -1.08 1.69 -2.41
CA PHE A 262 -0.17 2.77 -2.03
C PHE A 262 1.14 2.76 -2.82
N LEU A 263 1.39 1.70 -3.60
CA LEU A 263 2.58 1.63 -4.45
C LEU A 263 2.58 2.76 -5.49
N PRO A 264 3.78 3.20 -5.91
CA PRO A 264 3.91 4.07 -7.06
C PRO A 264 3.20 3.44 -8.27
N ARG A 265 2.34 4.23 -8.92
CA ARG A 265 1.52 3.77 -10.03
C ARG A 265 2.38 3.50 -11.25
N GLN A 266 2.13 2.37 -11.91
CA GLN A 266 2.96 1.91 -13.03
C GLN A 266 2.51 2.52 -14.36
N TYR A 267 1.21 2.79 -14.52
CA TYR A 267 0.61 3.26 -15.77
C TYR A 267 0.24 4.74 -15.73
N LEU A 268 0.53 5.45 -14.63
CA LEU A 268 0.44 6.90 -14.61
C LEU A 268 1.65 7.52 -15.28
N ASN A 269 1.41 8.55 -16.10
CA ASN A 269 2.48 9.35 -16.69
C ASN A 269 3.36 9.97 -15.58
N ILE A 270 4.64 10.24 -15.88
CA ILE A 270 5.60 10.85 -14.97
C ILE A 270 5.08 12.20 -14.46
N ASP A 271 4.41 12.96 -15.32
CA ASP A 271 3.81 14.26 -14.96
C ASP A 271 2.54 14.12 -14.12
N ALA A 272 1.90 12.94 -14.14
CA ALA A 272 0.74 12.58 -13.33
C ALA A 272 1.15 11.94 -11.98
N ARG A 273 2.38 12.17 -11.51
CA ARG A 273 2.85 11.77 -10.17
C ARG A 273 2.35 12.57 -8.97
N PRO A 274 1.62 13.72 -9.04
CA PRO A 274 1.19 14.41 -7.81
C PRO A 274 0.20 13.60 -6.95
N PHE A 275 -0.28 12.44 -7.43
CA PHE A 275 -1.15 11.53 -6.68
C PHE A 275 -0.41 10.41 -5.91
N GLN A 276 0.92 10.48 -5.82
CA GLN A 276 1.69 9.42 -5.17
C GLN A 276 1.46 9.43 -3.66
N ARG A 277 0.88 8.35 -3.15
CA ARG A 277 0.71 8.14 -1.71
C ARG A 277 2.04 7.75 -1.07
N ALA A 278 2.17 8.11 0.20
CA ALA A 278 3.31 7.69 1.01
C ALA A 278 3.15 6.24 1.48
N SER A 279 4.24 5.68 2.00
CA SER A 279 4.21 4.36 2.68
C SER A 279 3.61 4.43 4.09
N THR A 280 3.25 5.62 4.56
CA THR A 280 2.69 5.89 5.88
C THR A 280 1.59 4.92 6.29
N PRO A 281 0.61 4.57 5.44
CA PRO A 281 -0.44 3.64 5.81
C PRO A 281 0.03 2.25 6.25
N LEU A 282 1.27 1.87 5.89
CA LEU A 282 1.86 0.59 6.26
C LEU A 282 2.53 0.58 7.64
N PHE A 283 2.86 1.75 8.18
CA PHE A 283 3.70 1.88 9.37
C PHE A 283 3.07 2.72 10.47
N VAL A 284 2.19 3.66 10.12
CA VAL A 284 1.50 4.49 11.12
C VAL A 284 0.48 3.66 11.90
N SER A 285 0.36 3.96 13.18
CA SER A 285 -0.62 3.37 14.08
C SER A 285 -1.41 4.47 14.78
N LEU A 286 -2.62 4.14 15.23
CA LEU A 286 -3.41 5.07 16.04
C LEU A 286 -2.66 5.48 17.31
N ALA A 287 -2.03 4.52 17.99
CA ALA A 287 -1.23 4.75 19.19
C ALA A 287 -0.14 5.82 18.96
N ARG A 288 0.63 5.70 17.87
CA ARG A 288 1.69 6.65 17.52
C ARG A 288 1.16 8.08 17.33
N VAL A 289 0.06 8.23 16.60
CA VAL A 289 -0.54 9.56 16.36
C VAL A 289 -1.12 10.14 17.65
N THR A 290 -1.77 9.32 18.47
CA THR A 290 -2.32 9.78 19.76
C THR A 290 -1.22 10.18 20.76
N GLU A 291 -0.11 9.44 20.81
CA GLU A 291 1.05 9.78 21.62
C GLU A 291 1.66 11.12 21.18
N LEU A 292 1.84 11.30 19.87
CA LEU A 292 2.31 12.56 19.29
C LEU A 292 1.41 13.74 19.68
N LEU A 293 0.09 13.59 19.58
CA LEU A 293 -0.87 14.62 19.99
C LEU A 293 -0.84 14.86 21.51
N SER A 294 -0.65 13.82 22.31
CA SER A 294 -0.57 13.90 23.77
C SER A 294 0.69 14.65 24.23
N SER A 295 1.81 14.46 23.52
CA SER A 295 3.03 15.26 23.70
C SER A 295 2.82 16.76 23.43
N MET A 296 1.72 17.12 22.77
CA MET A 296 1.32 18.50 22.45
C MET A 296 0.11 18.97 23.27
N SER A 297 -0.25 18.28 24.35
CA SER A 297 -1.49 18.52 25.11
C SER A 297 -1.72 19.96 25.59
N LEU A 298 -0.66 20.76 25.75
CA LEU A 298 -0.77 22.19 26.07
C LEU A 298 -1.32 23.02 24.90
N GLN A 299 -1.11 22.59 23.65
CA GLN A 299 -1.48 23.30 22.43
C GLN A 299 -2.76 22.75 21.78
N VAL A 300 -3.04 21.46 21.99
CA VAL A 300 -4.13 20.75 21.30
C VAL A 300 -4.94 19.90 22.28
N SER A 301 -6.25 19.84 22.06
CA SER A 301 -7.15 18.90 22.71
C SER A 301 -7.75 17.95 21.67
N VAL A 302 -7.70 16.65 21.95
CA VAL A 302 -8.39 15.63 21.14
C VAL A 302 -9.87 15.62 21.56
N LYS A 303 -10.77 15.76 20.58
CA LYS A 303 -12.23 15.82 20.79
C LYS A 303 -12.90 14.48 20.52
N SER A 304 -12.56 13.84 19.41
CA SER A 304 -13.05 12.51 19.07
C SER A 304 -12.00 11.72 18.31
N ILE A 305 -12.10 10.40 18.40
CA ILE A 305 -11.36 9.43 17.60
C ILE A 305 -12.42 8.49 17.03
N GLU A 306 -12.52 8.43 15.72
CA GLU A 306 -13.54 7.69 15.00
C GLU A 306 -12.88 6.75 14.00
N GLN A 307 -13.42 5.53 13.89
CA GLN A 307 -13.06 4.58 12.85
C GLN A 307 -14.06 4.70 11.70
N LEU A 308 -13.59 5.05 10.49
CA LEU A 308 -14.44 5.38 9.33
C LEU A 308 -14.27 4.39 8.16
N SER A 309 -13.82 3.17 8.43
CA SER A 309 -13.45 2.22 7.36
C SER A 309 -14.59 1.91 6.40
N ASN A 310 -15.83 1.82 6.89
CA ASN A 310 -16.99 1.44 6.08
C ASN A 310 -17.46 2.61 5.20
N GLU A 311 -17.58 3.80 5.79
CA GLU A 311 -17.94 5.04 5.14
C GLU A 311 -16.90 5.40 4.06
N TYR A 312 -15.62 5.21 4.38
CA TYR A 312 -14.53 5.37 3.43
C TYR A 312 -14.63 4.42 2.26
N ALA A 313 -14.86 3.13 2.51
CA ALA A 313 -15.01 2.14 1.46
C ALA A 313 -16.20 2.46 0.54
N GLN A 314 -17.35 2.86 1.10
CA GLN A 314 -18.50 3.29 0.31
C GLN A 314 -18.19 4.52 -0.55
N THR A 315 -17.46 5.49 0.00
CA THR A 315 -17.05 6.70 -0.73
C THR A 315 -16.11 6.36 -1.90
N LEU A 316 -15.16 5.44 -1.69
CA LEU A 316 -14.26 4.96 -2.73
C LEU A 316 -15.01 4.23 -3.85
N LEU A 317 -15.98 3.36 -3.53
CA LEU A 317 -16.80 2.66 -4.52
C LEU A 317 -17.72 3.63 -5.29
N ALA A 318 -18.35 4.58 -4.59
CA ALA A 318 -19.18 5.61 -5.24
C ALA A 318 -18.35 6.45 -6.22
N ARG A 319 -17.09 6.73 -5.89
CA ARG A 319 -16.17 7.43 -6.77
C ARG A 319 -15.74 6.61 -7.97
N GLU A 320 -15.41 5.35 -7.76
CA GLU A 320 -15.09 4.42 -8.84
C GLU A 320 -16.24 4.35 -9.86
N LYS A 321 -17.48 4.25 -9.36
CA LYS A 321 -18.69 4.31 -10.17
C LYS A 321 -18.87 5.66 -10.88
N ASN A 322 -18.64 6.78 -10.19
CA ASN A 322 -18.72 8.10 -10.80
C ASN A 322 -17.71 8.26 -11.95
N MET A 323 -16.53 7.65 -11.88
CA MET A 323 -15.56 7.65 -12.99
C MET A 323 -15.98 6.82 -14.20
N LEU A 324 -16.98 5.93 -14.05
CA LEU A 324 -17.62 5.23 -15.16
C LEU A 324 -18.75 6.04 -15.76
N ASP A 325 -19.64 6.53 -14.90
CA ASP A 325 -20.92 7.14 -15.27
C ASP A 325 -20.75 8.57 -15.79
N ASN A 326 -19.76 9.31 -15.28
CA ASN A 326 -19.48 10.69 -15.69
C ASN A 326 -18.51 10.73 -16.87
N VAL A 327 -19.07 10.82 -18.09
CA VAL A 327 -18.30 10.84 -19.34
C VAL A 327 -17.26 11.97 -19.39
N PRO A 328 -17.57 13.24 -19.07
CA PRO A 328 -16.57 14.30 -19.02
C PRO A 328 -15.38 14.02 -18.09
N LEU A 329 -15.65 13.51 -16.88
CA LEU A 329 -14.62 13.17 -15.90
C LEU A 329 -13.74 12.02 -16.42
N ARG A 330 -14.37 10.99 -17.00
CA ARG A 330 -13.67 9.85 -17.60
C ARG A 330 -12.75 10.30 -18.72
N ASP A 331 -13.25 11.12 -19.64
CA ASP A 331 -12.48 11.57 -20.80
C ASP A 331 -11.32 12.48 -20.38
N ALA A 332 -11.51 13.33 -19.37
CA ALA A 332 -10.42 14.10 -18.76
C ALA A 332 -9.36 13.18 -18.14
N ALA A 333 -9.75 12.20 -17.32
CA ALA A 333 -8.83 11.26 -16.70
C ALA A 333 -8.06 10.42 -17.74
N ILE A 334 -8.72 9.97 -18.82
CA ILE A 334 -8.06 9.23 -19.90
C ILE A 334 -7.07 10.11 -20.67
N ARG A 335 -7.40 11.38 -20.93
CA ARG A 335 -6.46 12.32 -21.56
C ARG A 335 -5.23 12.57 -20.68
N GLU A 336 -5.42 12.69 -19.37
CA GLU A 336 -4.33 12.98 -18.44
C GLU A 336 -3.46 11.75 -18.13
N TRP A 337 -4.08 10.58 -17.96
CA TRP A 337 -3.43 9.38 -17.41
C TRP A 337 -3.30 8.22 -18.38
N SER A 338 -3.76 8.38 -19.63
CA SER A 338 -4.05 7.29 -20.57
C SER A 338 -5.21 6.39 -20.13
N LEU A 339 -5.71 5.56 -21.05
CA LEU A 339 -6.74 4.57 -20.76
C LEU A 339 -6.29 3.57 -19.69
N SER A 340 -5.03 3.14 -19.74
CA SER A 340 -4.47 2.17 -18.79
C SER A 340 -4.33 2.76 -17.40
N GLY A 341 -3.89 4.02 -17.28
CA GLY A 341 -3.80 4.73 -16.00
C GLY A 341 -5.18 5.00 -15.39
N TRP A 342 -6.18 5.34 -16.21
CA TRP A 342 -7.57 5.43 -15.75
C TRP A 342 -8.10 4.09 -15.19
N ARG A 343 -7.84 2.97 -15.89
CA ARG A 343 -8.19 1.62 -15.42
C ARG A 343 -7.46 1.24 -14.13
N GLU A 344 -6.15 1.52 -14.05
CA GLU A 344 -5.36 1.31 -12.84
C GLU A 344 -5.96 2.10 -11.68
N HIS A 345 -6.25 3.39 -11.86
CA HIS A 345 -6.83 4.22 -10.80
C HIS A 345 -8.16 3.67 -10.29
N ARG A 346 -9.08 3.32 -11.19
CA ARG A 346 -10.37 2.71 -10.82
C ARG A 346 -10.19 1.41 -10.05
N LEU A 347 -9.31 0.52 -10.52
CA LEU A 347 -8.99 -0.71 -9.82
C LEU A 347 -8.51 -0.43 -8.40
N MET A 348 -7.64 0.57 -8.22
CA MET A 348 -7.06 0.89 -6.91
C MET A 348 -8.08 1.47 -5.93
N LEU A 349 -9.06 2.25 -6.41
CA LEU A 349 -10.19 2.71 -5.59
C LEU A 349 -10.99 1.50 -5.08
N ALA A 350 -11.38 0.59 -5.98
CA ALA A 350 -12.11 -0.61 -5.61
C ALA A 350 -11.32 -1.55 -4.70
N TRP A 351 -10.01 -1.69 -4.96
CA TRP A 351 -9.09 -2.52 -4.20
C TRP A 351 -9.00 -2.03 -2.75
N GLU A 352 -8.75 -0.74 -2.55
CA GLU A 352 -8.67 -0.13 -1.23
C GLU A 352 -10.01 -0.22 -0.49
N ALA A 353 -11.12 0.06 -1.18
CA ALA A 353 -12.46 -0.08 -0.59
C ALA A 353 -12.71 -1.50 -0.09
N ALA A 354 -12.30 -2.50 -0.87
CA ALA A 354 -12.43 -3.90 -0.52
C ALA A 354 -11.55 -4.27 0.69
N LEU A 355 -10.31 -3.78 0.77
CA LEU A 355 -9.43 -3.99 1.92
C LEU A 355 -9.97 -3.36 3.20
N CYS A 356 -10.55 -2.15 3.13
CA CYS A 356 -11.21 -1.51 4.26
C CYS A 356 -12.44 -2.31 4.69
N SER A 357 -13.28 -2.73 3.73
CA SER A 357 -14.51 -3.49 4.00
C SER A 357 -14.25 -4.92 4.50
N SER A 358 -13.07 -5.48 4.21
CA SER A 358 -12.63 -6.78 4.72
C SER A 358 -11.84 -6.67 6.04
N GLY A 359 -11.68 -5.46 6.59
CA GLY A 359 -10.95 -5.23 7.83
C GLY A 359 -9.44 -5.44 7.75
N LEU A 360 -8.86 -5.41 6.55
CA LEU A 360 -7.39 -5.51 6.35
C LEU A 360 -6.72 -4.13 6.41
N LEU A 361 -7.47 -3.08 6.06
CA LEU A 361 -7.11 -1.68 6.29
C LEU A 361 -8.14 -1.05 7.23
N VAL A 362 -7.68 -0.09 8.04
CA VAL A 362 -8.53 0.67 8.97
C VAL A 362 -8.34 2.16 8.71
N ARG A 363 -9.44 2.89 8.51
CA ARG A 363 -9.42 4.35 8.34
C ARG A 363 -9.76 5.01 9.66
N TRP A 364 -8.93 5.94 10.11
CA TRP A 364 -9.13 6.72 11.34
C TRP A 364 -9.37 8.19 11.02
N LYS A 365 -10.21 8.84 11.83
CA LYS A 365 -10.38 10.29 11.91
C LYS A 365 -10.20 10.72 13.36
N ILE A 366 -9.28 11.62 13.60
CA ILE A 366 -9.08 12.26 14.91
C ILE A 366 -9.50 13.72 14.77
N VAL A 367 -10.52 14.13 15.53
CA VAL A 367 -10.91 15.53 15.62
C VAL A 367 -10.11 16.19 16.72
N VAL A 368 -9.40 17.25 16.38
CA VAL A 368 -8.55 18.02 17.30
C VAL A 368 -9.03 19.46 17.37
N GLN A 369 -8.87 20.11 18.51
CA GLN A 369 -9.11 21.54 18.68
C GLN A 369 -7.86 22.20 19.24
N ARG A 370 -7.39 23.27 18.60
CA ARG A 370 -6.31 24.10 19.14
C ARG A 370 -6.83 24.84 20.38
N ARG A 371 -6.08 24.79 21.48
CA ARG A 371 -6.44 25.50 22.72
C ARG A 371 -6.37 27.01 22.56
#